data_AF-A0A1I7EAP4-F1
#
_entry.id   AF-A0A1I7EAP4-F1
#
_cell.length_a   1.000
_cell.length_b   1.000
_cell.length_c   1.000
_cell.angle_alpha   90.00
_cell.angle_beta   90.00
_cell.angle_gamma   90.00
#
_symmetry.space_group_name_H-M   'P 1'
#
loop_
_entity.id
_entity.type
_entity.pdbx_description
1 polymer ?
#
loop_
_entity_poly.entity_id
_entity_poly.type
_entity_poly.pdbx_seq_one_letter_code
_entity_poly.pdbx_strand_id
1 'polypeptide(L)' 'MPNQKPLTLKQAAGIAGVSPDTVARWCKRYGIGKQLHTKAPWRVDPDGLAIVAAGDAAALKEYGGSNQ' A
#
# COMPACT_ATOMS: atom_id res chain seq x y z
N MET A 1 -3.44 -19.85 -1.64
CA MET A 1 -3.78 -18.44 -1.38
C MET A 1 -3.61 -17.67 -2.69
N PRO A 2 -4.61 -16.90 -3.17
CA PRO A 2 -4.52 -16.28 -4.48
C PRO A 2 -3.34 -15.32 -4.55
N ASN A 3 -2.64 -15.43 -5.67
CA ASN A 3 -1.37 -14.80 -6.04
C ASN A 3 -1.53 -13.27 -6.21
N GLN A 4 -1.79 -12.52 -5.13
CA GLN A 4 -2.04 -11.08 -5.18
C GLN A 4 -0.82 -10.37 -5.76
N LYS A 5 -0.90 -10.04 -7.05
CA LYS A 5 0.15 -9.29 -7.74
C LYS A 5 0.24 -7.92 -7.07
N PRO A 6 1.45 -7.50 -6.65
CA PRO A 6 1.61 -6.20 -6.03
C PRO A 6 1.19 -5.09 -7.00
N LEU A 7 0.31 -4.22 -6.52
CA LEU A 7 -0.31 -3.15 -7.29
C LEU A 7 0.71 -2.06 -7.58
N THR A 8 0.57 -1.43 -8.75
CA THR A 8 1.29 -0.19 -9.04
C THR A 8 0.61 0.98 -8.34
N LEU A 9 1.34 2.09 -8.10
CA LEU A 9 0.77 3.31 -7.51
C LEU A 9 -0.48 3.78 -8.26
N LYS A 10 -0.49 3.66 -9.59
CA LYS A 10 -1.61 4.11 -10.42
C LYS A 10 -2.86 3.25 -10.20
N GLN A 11 -2.69 1.94 -10.07
CA GLN A 11 -3.81 1.05 -9.76
C GLN A 11 -4.30 1.24 -8.33
N ALA A 12 -3.38 1.33 -7.38
CA ALA A 12 -3.68 1.59 -5.98
C ALA A 12 -4.44 2.92 -5.80
N ALA A 13 -3.99 3.96 -6.49
CA ALA A 13 -4.64 5.27 -6.57
C ALA A 13 -6.07 5.16 -7.11
N GLY A 14 -6.27 4.41 -8.20
CA GLY A 14 -7.59 4.18 -8.79
C GLY A 14 -8.54 3.43 -7.87
N ILE A 15 -8.04 2.43 -7.13
CA ILE A 15 -8.83 1.64 -6.18
C ILE A 15 -9.24 2.49 -4.96
N ALA A 16 -8.30 3.27 -4.44
CA ALA A 16 -8.51 4.10 -3.26
C ALA A 16 -9.16 5.47 -3.58
N GLY A 17 -9.33 5.84 -4.85
CA GLY A 17 -9.86 7.14 -5.26
C GLY A 17 -8.94 8.32 -4.90
N VAL A 18 -7.64 8.08 -4.70
CA VAL A 18 -6.66 9.10 -4.30
C VAL A 18 -5.59 9.29 -5.36
N SER A 19 -4.78 10.35 -5.23
CA SER A 19 -3.62 10.56 -6.10
C SER A 19 -2.52 9.52 -5.86
N PRO A 20 -1.75 9.11 -6.89
CA PRO A 20 -0.61 8.19 -6.73
C PRO A 20 0.48 8.74 -5.79
N ASP A 21 0.59 10.07 -5.65
CA ASP A 21 1.46 10.73 -4.68
C ASP A 21 1.05 10.43 -3.22
N THR A 22 -0.26 10.39 -2.95
CA THR A 22 -0.82 10.02 -1.64
C THR A 22 -0.48 8.57 -1.32
N VAL A 23 -0.64 7.67 -2.31
CA VAL A 23 -0.25 6.26 -2.15
C VAL A 23 1.26 6.12 -1.92
N ALA A 24 2.10 6.88 -2.62
CA ALA A 24 3.55 6.86 -2.41
C ALA A 24 3.93 7.32 -0.98
N ARG A 25 3.21 8.33 -0.45
CA ARG A 25 3.36 8.74 0.96
C ARG A 25 2.91 7.65 1.92
N TRP A 26 1.83 6.94 1.62
CA TRP A 26 1.37 5.81 2.43
C TRP A 26 2.39 4.67 2.43
N CYS A 27 2.97 4.33 1.28
CA CYS A 27 4.04 3.33 1.21
C CYS A 27 5.24 3.70 2.10
N LYS A 28 5.66 4.97 2.09
CA LYS A 28 6.76 5.45 2.95
C LYS A 28 6.38 5.52 4.43
N ARG A 29 5.16 5.93 4.75
CA ARG A 29 4.71 6.16 6.13
C ARG A 29 4.34 4.86 6.85
N TYR A 30 3.69 3.95 6.14
CA TYR A 30 3.10 2.74 6.71
C TYR A 30 3.80 1.45 6.27
N GLY A 31 4.69 1.51 5.29
CA GLY A 31 5.35 0.31 4.78
C GLY A 31 4.45 -0.59 3.91
N ILE A 32 3.25 -0.14 3.55
CA ILE A 32 2.29 -0.89 2.70
C ILE A 32 2.76 -1.08 1.25
N GLY A 33 3.96 -0.62 0.91
CA GLY A 33 4.51 -0.80 -0.42
C GLY A 33 6.02 -0.89 -0.39
N LYS A 34 6.53 -1.77 -1.24
CA LYS A 34 7.96 -2.01 -1.38
C LYS A 34 8.44 -1.45 -2.70
N GLN A 35 9.54 -0.72 -2.66
CA GLN A 35 10.28 -0.33 -3.85
C GLN A 35 11.53 -1.21 -3.94
N LEU A 36 11.61 -2.06 -4.96
CA LEU A 36 12.73 -3.01 -5.12
C LEU A 36 14.06 -2.31 -5.48
N HIS A 37 14.03 -1.17 -6.17
CA HIS A 37 15.20 -0.36 -6.52
C HIS A 37 14.79 1.10 -6.77
N THR A 38 15.71 2.06 -6.69
CA THR A 38 15.44 3.52 -6.77
C THR A 38 14.69 3.95 -8.05
N LYS A 39 14.77 3.19 -9.15
CA LYS A 39 14.00 3.40 -10.40
C LYS A 39 12.87 2.39 -10.63
N ALA A 40 12.72 1.38 -9.77
CA ALA A 40 11.68 0.37 -9.91
C ALA A 40 10.31 0.95 -9.53
N PRO A 41 9.22 0.53 -10.20
CA PRO A 41 7.87 0.90 -9.80
C PRO A 41 7.57 0.38 -8.39
N TRP A 42 6.89 1.21 -7.59
CA TRP A 42 6.40 0.79 -6.28
C TRP A 42 5.42 -0.37 -6.41
N ARG A 43 5.61 -1.34 -5.53
CA ARG A 43 4.78 -2.52 -5.38
C ARG A 43 3.97 -2.36 -4.10
N VAL A 44 2.73 -1.92 -4.25
CA VAL A 44 1.79 -1.68 -3.16
C VAL A 44 1.09 -2.98 -2.83
N ASP A 45 1.05 -3.30 -1.54
CA ASP A 45 0.30 -4.43 -1.03
C ASP A 45 -1.19 -4.08 -1.02
N PRO A 46 -2.04 -4.87 -1.72
CA PRO A 46 -3.46 -4.57 -1.83
C PRO A 46 -4.20 -4.65 -0.49
N ASP A 47 -3.79 -5.53 0.41
CA ASP A 47 -4.40 -5.66 1.74
C ASP A 47 -4.09 -4.43 2.60
N GLY A 48 -2.81 -4.02 2.65
CA GLY A 48 -2.40 -2.79 3.32
C GLY A 48 -3.10 -1.56 2.74
N LEU A 49 -3.21 -1.48 1.40
CA LEU A 49 -3.93 -0.40 0.73
C LEU A 49 -5.41 -0.34 1.11
N ALA A 50 -6.12 -1.47 1.15
CA ALA A 50 -7.54 -1.52 1.49
C ALA A 50 -7.78 -0.96 2.90
N ILE A 51 -6.90 -1.27 3.85
CA ILE A 51 -6.95 -0.76 5.22
C ILE A 51 -6.77 0.77 5.24
N VAL A 52 -5.76 1.30 4.53
CA VAL A 52 -5.51 2.75 4.48
C VAL A 52 -6.65 3.48 3.75
N ALA A 53 -7.14 2.90 2.66
CA ALA A 53 -8.20 3.47 1.83
C ALA A 53 -9.54 3.52 2.57
N ALA A 54 -9.81 2.56 3.46
CA ALA A 54 -10.96 2.58 4.36
C ALA A 54 -10.89 3.72 5.41
N GLY A 55 -9.78 4.45 5.48
CA GLY A 55 -9.56 5.51 6.48
C GLY A 55 -9.23 4.97 7.87
N ASP A 56 -8.97 3.66 7.96
CA ASP A 56 -8.79 2.97 9.23
C ASP A 56 -7.33 2.98 9.65
N ALA A 57 -6.89 4.16 10.10
CA ALA A 57 -5.52 4.38 10.59
C ALA A 57 -5.18 3.49 11.80
N ALA A 58 -6.19 3.01 12.53
CA ALA A 58 -6.03 2.08 13.64
C ALA A 58 -5.69 0.66 13.15
N ALA A 59 -6.44 0.13 12.18
CA ALA A 59 -6.15 -1.15 11.56
C ALA A 59 -4.77 -1.18 10.85
N LEU A 60 -4.31 -0.05 10.34
CA LEU A 60 -2.97 0.13 9.77
C LEU A 60 -1.84 -0.07 10.79
N LYS A 61 -2.06 0.36 12.04
CA LYS A 61 -1.10 0.20 13.14
C LYS A 61 -0.98 -1.28 13.57
N GLU A 62 -2.07 -2.03 13.42
CA GLU A 62 -2.13 -3.47 13.68
C GLU A 62 -1.52 -4.30 12.53
N TYR A 63 -1.69 -3.85 11.28
CA TYR A 63 -1.05 -4.45 10.10
C TYR A 63 0.49 -4.43 10.19
N GLY A 64 1.08 -3.33 10.68
CA GLY A 64 2.52 -3.24 10.95
C GLY A 64 3.01 -4.12 12.12
N GLY A 65 2.10 -4.64 12.95
CA GLY A 65 2.40 -5.42 14.14
C GLY A 65 2.20 -6.94 14.02
N SER A 66 1.62 -7.44 12.92
CA SER A 66 1.27 -8.87 12.73
C SER A 66 2.13 -9.62 11.71
N ASN A 67 3.30 -9.10 11.34
CA ASN A 67 4.26 -9.87 10.56
C ASN A 67 5.40 -10.36 11.49
N GLN A 68 5.05 -11.31 12.36
CA GLN A 68 6.00 -12.10 13.16
C GLN A 68 6.20 -13.47 12.52
#